data_AF-A0A350QNC5-F1
#
_entry.id   AF-A0A350QNC5-F1
#
_cell.length_a   1.000
_cell.length_b   1.000
_cell.length_c   1.000
_cell.angle_alpha   90.00
_cell.angle_beta   90.00
_cell.angle_gamma   90.00
#
_symmetry.space_group_name_H-M   'P 1'
#
loop_
_entity.id
_entity.type
_entity.pdbx_description
1 polymer ?
#
loop_
_entity_poly.entity_id
_entity_poly.type
_entity_poly.pdbx_seq_one_letter_code
_entity_poly.pdbx_strand_id
1 'polypeptide(L)'
;MSRRTLLCGHQPGFHHPGILAKRIMQHELAEAEGLRPSWIIVDQDVGDPGAIRYPDLDEHGRLIERTWHAVPHAPGHPTGTTDWPNTLTEPPEVSGAIPDSVQRGLNEMHQALKDAEGDTLAERFHDAQERLLQARLPGLVGPPPELLRATTILGTEAGMSALSSILEEPEACRSMWNEAGRLVPGAARTLRHDSHDPSLTEVPCWTLDDSGRRIPATVDHLRRHQAGACVIHPRAFLMTSVFRSTSPHPMIHGMGGARYELVTDRWTRDFLGIQLPPISVCTADLRLPLEAAGAET
;
A
#
# COMPACT_ATOMS: atom_id res chain seq x y z
N MET A 1 17.31 -9.14 -3.79
CA MET A 1 16.29 -9.31 -4.86
C MET A 1 16.99 -9.60 -6.18
N SER A 2 16.34 -10.31 -7.10
CA SER A 2 16.96 -10.71 -8.38
C SER A 2 16.71 -9.68 -9.48
N ARG A 3 17.62 -9.60 -10.45
CA ARG A 3 17.50 -8.76 -11.65
C ARG A 3 16.27 -9.02 -12.54
N ARG A 4 15.41 -10.01 -12.19
CA ARG A 4 14.20 -10.37 -12.95
C ARG A 4 12.90 -10.08 -12.19
N THR A 5 12.92 -9.24 -11.16
CA THR A 5 11.72 -8.97 -10.36
C THR A 5 10.82 -7.92 -11.03
N LEU A 6 9.55 -8.23 -11.25
CA LEU A 6 8.53 -7.29 -11.73
C LEU A 6 7.70 -6.79 -10.54
N LEU A 7 7.85 -5.50 -10.21
CA LEU A 7 7.25 -4.89 -9.03
C LEU A 7 5.83 -4.38 -9.34
N CYS A 8 4.89 -4.71 -8.46
CA CYS A 8 3.57 -4.09 -8.36
C CYS A 8 3.22 -4.02 -6.89
N GLY A 9 2.24 -3.21 -6.47
CA GLY A 9 1.84 -3.18 -5.06
C GLY A 9 0.63 -2.31 -4.77
N HIS A 10 0.16 -2.40 -3.54
CA HIS A 10 -0.92 -1.59 -2.99
C HIS A 10 -0.92 -1.62 -1.45
N GLN A 11 -1.66 -0.70 -0.83
CA GLN A 11 -2.05 -0.83 0.58
C GLN A 11 -2.92 -2.09 0.78
N PRO A 12 -2.93 -2.70 1.99
CA PRO A 12 -3.78 -3.84 2.30
C PRO A 12 -5.27 -3.54 2.10
N GLY A 13 -6.03 -4.55 1.68
CA GLY A 13 -7.49 -4.45 1.49
C GLY A 13 -7.96 -5.21 0.26
N PHE A 14 -9.28 -5.29 0.08
CA PHE A 14 -9.85 -5.99 -1.06
C PHE A 14 -9.70 -5.18 -2.37
N HIS A 15 -9.37 -5.87 -3.46
CA HIS A 15 -9.04 -5.24 -4.74
C HIS A 15 -10.29 -4.73 -5.46
N HIS A 16 -10.39 -3.42 -5.63
CA HIS A 16 -11.27 -2.81 -6.62
C HIS A 16 -10.71 -3.02 -8.05
N PRO A 17 -11.47 -2.75 -9.12
CA PRO A 17 -11.08 -3.09 -10.49
C PRO A 17 -9.72 -2.53 -10.93
N GLY A 18 -9.39 -1.29 -10.56
CA GLY A 18 -8.07 -0.72 -10.82
C GLY A 18 -6.90 -1.45 -10.17
N ILE A 19 -7.05 -2.01 -8.96
CA ILE A 19 -5.97 -2.81 -8.32
C ILE A 19 -5.88 -4.18 -8.99
N LEU A 20 -7.03 -4.81 -9.24
CA LEU A 20 -7.12 -6.09 -9.94
C LEU A 20 -6.45 -6.02 -11.32
N ALA A 21 -6.69 -4.95 -12.08
CA ALA A 21 -6.08 -4.74 -13.39
C ALA A 21 -4.53 -4.76 -13.33
N LYS A 22 -3.94 -4.14 -12.30
CA LYS A 22 -2.48 -4.21 -12.09
C LYS A 22 -2.00 -5.63 -11.81
N ARG A 23 -2.74 -6.40 -11.00
CA ARG A 23 -2.41 -7.78 -10.65
C ARG A 23 -2.48 -8.71 -11.86
N ILE A 24 -3.48 -8.52 -12.74
CA ILE A 24 -3.60 -9.22 -14.02
C ILE A 24 -2.45 -8.83 -14.94
N MET A 25 -2.20 -7.53 -15.14
CA MET A 25 -1.09 -7.04 -15.97
C MET A 25 0.27 -7.57 -15.48
N GLN A 26 0.48 -7.64 -14.16
CA GLN A 26 1.70 -8.19 -13.59
C GLN A 26 1.87 -9.66 -13.94
N HIS A 27 0.80 -10.46 -13.84
CA HIS A 27 0.85 -11.87 -14.20
C HIS A 27 1.19 -12.06 -15.68
N GLU A 28 0.42 -11.42 -16.57
CA GLU A 28 0.58 -11.52 -18.02
C GLU A 28 2.00 -11.10 -18.46
N LEU A 29 2.50 -9.97 -17.93
CA LEU A 29 3.83 -9.49 -18.27
C LEU A 29 4.94 -10.37 -17.69
N ALA A 30 4.75 -10.92 -16.48
CA ALA A 30 5.72 -11.81 -15.87
C ALA A 30 5.84 -13.14 -16.64
N GLU A 31 4.72 -13.72 -17.07
CA GLU A 31 4.70 -14.92 -17.93
C GLU A 31 5.35 -14.65 -19.28
N ALA A 32 4.95 -13.58 -19.97
CA ALA A 32 5.45 -13.27 -21.31
C ALA A 32 6.97 -13.01 -21.35
N GLU A 33 7.52 -12.37 -20.31
CA GLU A 33 8.92 -11.94 -20.26
C GLU A 33 9.81 -12.84 -19.36
N GLY A 34 9.25 -13.90 -18.77
CA GLY A 34 9.96 -14.79 -17.85
C GLY A 34 10.48 -14.08 -16.59
N LEU A 35 9.70 -13.13 -16.06
CA LEU A 35 10.00 -12.37 -14.86
C LEU A 35 9.37 -13.00 -13.61
N ARG A 36 9.88 -12.62 -12.44
CA ARG A 36 9.31 -13.02 -11.16
C ARG A 36 8.40 -11.91 -10.63
N PRO A 37 7.08 -12.14 -10.52
CA PRO A 37 6.19 -11.13 -9.99
C PRO A 37 6.39 -11.00 -8.47
N SER A 38 6.53 -9.77 -7.99
CA SER A 38 6.58 -9.48 -6.56
C SER A 38 5.56 -8.39 -6.21
N TRP A 39 4.80 -8.60 -5.15
CA TRP A 39 3.79 -7.66 -4.68
C TRP A 39 4.26 -6.92 -3.44
N ILE A 40 4.37 -5.60 -3.56
CA ILE A 40 4.66 -4.70 -2.45
C ILE A 40 3.37 -4.44 -1.69
N ILE A 41 3.31 -4.91 -0.45
CA ILE A 41 2.29 -4.48 0.50
C ILE A 41 2.76 -3.19 1.18
N VAL A 42 2.00 -2.11 0.97
CA VAL A 42 2.29 -0.77 1.55
C VAL A 42 1.77 -0.76 2.99
N ASP A 43 2.39 -1.58 3.83
CA ASP A 43 1.96 -1.93 5.18
C ASP A 43 2.49 -0.96 6.25
N GLN A 44 3.44 -0.10 5.92
CA GLN A 44 3.93 0.96 6.80
C GLN A 44 3.02 2.19 6.85
N ASP A 45 1.97 2.21 6.02
CA ASP A 45 0.95 3.25 6.05
C ASP A 45 -0.17 2.94 7.05
N VAL A 46 -0.80 4.00 7.53
CA VAL A 46 -2.02 3.92 8.33
C VAL A 46 -3.18 3.72 7.36
N GLY A 47 -4.06 2.76 7.65
CA GLY A 47 -5.22 2.47 6.83
C GLY A 47 -6.28 1.72 7.62
N ASP A 48 -7.47 1.58 7.01
CA ASP A 48 -8.56 0.77 7.54
C ASP A 48 -8.97 -0.30 6.53
N PRO A 49 -8.18 -1.37 6.35
CA PRO A 49 -8.55 -2.44 5.43
C PRO A 49 -9.85 -3.15 5.84
N GLY A 50 -10.24 -3.03 7.11
CA GLY A 50 -11.48 -3.54 7.65
C GLY A 50 -12.74 -2.79 7.22
N ALA A 51 -12.63 -1.55 6.75
CA ALA A 51 -13.76 -0.77 6.23
C ALA A 51 -14.11 -1.19 4.80
N ILE A 52 -14.93 -2.23 4.68
CA ILE A 52 -15.37 -2.80 3.41
C ILE A 52 -16.64 -2.08 2.97
N ARG A 53 -16.54 -1.33 1.87
CA ARG A 53 -17.69 -0.63 1.28
C ARG A 53 -18.49 -1.57 0.39
N TYR A 54 -19.81 -1.53 0.48
CA TYR A 54 -20.72 -2.35 -0.30
C TYR A 54 -21.97 -1.55 -0.69
N PRO A 55 -22.57 -1.85 -1.86
CA PRO A 55 -23.84 -1.25 -2.25
C PRO A 55 -24.99 -1.90 -1.45
N ASP A 56 -26.03 -1.13 -1.14
CA ASP A 56 -27.29 -1.61 -0.57
C ASP A 56 -28.44 -0.70 -1.01
N LEU A 57 -29.67 -1.01 -0.61
CA LEU A 57 -30.83 -0.14 -0.79
C LEU A 57 -31.27 0.45 0.56
N ASP A 58 -31.69 1.73 0.53
CA ASP A 58 -32.36 2.33 1.68
C ASP A 58 -33.84 1.91 1.78
N GLU A 59 -34.54 2.39 2.82
CA GLU A 59 -35.96 2.11 3.04
C GLU A 59 -36.89 2.59 1.89
N HIS A 60 -36.39 3.47 1.01
CA HIS A 60 -37.10 4.00 -0.15
C HIS A 60 -36.68 3.30 -1.46
N GLY A 61 -35.86 2.24 -1.39
CA GLY A 61 -35.37 1.50 -2.56
C GLY A 61 -34.28 2.22 -3.35
N ARG A 62 -33.64 3.25 -2.77
CA ARG A 62 -32.55 3.99 -3.45
C ARG A 62 -31.22 3.32 -3.19
N LEU A 63 -30.37 3.26 -4.22
CA LEU A 63 -29.01 2.74 -4.12
C LEU A 63 -28.16 3.64 -3.21
N ILE A 64 -27.59 3.04 -2.17
CA ILE A 64 -26.69 3.67 -1.21
C ILE A 64 -25.39 2.88 -1.06
N GLU A 65 -24.35 3.54 -0.59
CA GLU A 65 -23.12 2.89 -0.13
C GLU A 65 -23.20 2.71 1.39
N ARG A 66 -22.88 1.51 1.87
CA ARG A 66 -22.71 1.20 3.29
C ARG A 66 -21.28 0.70 3.53
N THR A 67 -20.87 0.71 4.80
CA THR A 67 -19.56 0.20 5.22
C THR A 67 -19.74 -0.89 6.26
N TRP A 68 -19.12 -2.04 6.03
CA TRP A 68 -18.94 -3.09 7.02
C TRP A 68 -17.54 -2.97 7.60
N HIS A 69 -17.44 -2.88 8.93
CA HIS A 69 -16.17 -2.88 9.64
C HIS A 69 -15.84 -4.31 10.08
N ALA A 70 -15.13 -5.05 9.23
CA ALA A 70 -14.78 -6.45 9.46
C ALA A 70 -13.92 -6.65 10.71
N VAL A 71 -13.08 -5.66 11.04
CA VAL A 71 -12.22 -5.65 12.23
C VAL A 71 -12.22 -4.27 12.88
N PRO A 72 -11.88 -4.15 14.18
CA PRO A 72 -11.73 -2.85 14.83
C PRO A 72 -10.67 -1.98 14.14
N HIS A 73 -11.01 -0.71 13.89
CA HIS A 73 -10.06 0.25 13.36
C HIS A 73 -9.06 0.68 14.44
N ALA A 74 -7.77 0.79 14.08
CA ALA A 74 -6.69 1.27 14.94
C ALA A 74 -6.10 2.60 14.41
N PRO A 75 -6.74 3.75 14.70
CA PRO A 75 -6.33 5.03 14.12
C PRO A 75 -4.88 5.40 14.40
N GLY A 76 -4.11 5.64 13.34
CA GLY A 76 -2.72 6.05 13.44
C GLY A 76 -1.72 4.91 13.61
N HIS A 77 -2.19 3.66 13.70
CA HIS A 77 -1.31 2.48 13.71
C HIS A 77 -1.09 1.98 12.27
N PRO A 78 0.15 1.74 11.84
CA PRO A 78 0.41 1.12 10.55
C PRO A 78 -0.13 -0.30 10.48
N THR A 79 -0.69 -0.68 9.33
CA THR A 79 -1.29 -2.01 9.14
C THR A 79 -0.29 -3.16 9.28
N GLY A 80 0.98 -2.94 8.95
CA GLY A 80 2.08 -3.91 9.05
C GLY A 80 2.70 -4.03 10.43
N THR A 81 2.29 -3.20 11.38
CA THR A 81 2.71 -3.30 12.80
C THR A 81 1.52 -3.39 13.74
N THR A 82 0.32 -3.54 13.19
CA THR A 82 -0.91 -3.80 13.96
C THR A 82 -1.16 -5.28 13.94
N ASP A 83 -1.21 -5.90 15.12
CA ASP A 83 -1.52 -7.32 15.26
C ASP A 83 -2.93 -7.62 14.76
N TRP A 84 -3.14 -8.86 14.29
CA TRP A 84 -4.49 -9.34 14.01
C TRP A 84 -5.35 -9.35 15.29
N PRO A 85 -6.51 -8.66 15.33
CA PRO A 85 -7.29 -8.47 16.57
C PRO A 85 -7.99 -9.75 17.07
N ASN A 86 -7.84 -10.89 16.39
CA ASN A 86 -8.53 -12.17 16.65
C ASN A 86 -10.06 -12.03 16.81
N THR A 87 -10.62 -10.93 16.31
CA THR A 87 -12.03 -10.57 16.41
C THR A 87 -12.46 -10.13 15.03
N LEU A 88 -13.23 -10.97 14.36
CA LEU A 88 -13.83 -10.70 13.06
C LEU A 88 -15.34 -10.53 13.26
N THR A 89 -15.90 -9.41 12.81
CA THR A 89 -17.34 -9.18 12.87
C THR A 89 -18.04 -9.98 11.77
N GLU A 90 -19.29 -10.37 11.98
CA GLU A 90 -20.09 -11.02 10.93
C GLU A 90 -20.50 -9.98 9.86
N PRO A 91 -20.58 -10.38 8.58
CA PRO A 91 -21.03 -9.49 7.52
C PRO A 91 -22.49 -9.07 7.75
N PRO A 92 -22.88 -7.84 7.36
CA PRO A 92 -24.26 -7.40 7.48
C PRO A 92 -25.17 -8.16 6.51
N GLU A 93 -26.45 -8.25 6.88
CA GLU A 93 -27.51 -8.64 5.95
C GLU A 93 -27.85 -7.46 5.03
N VAL A 94 -27.82 -7.67 3.72
CA VAL A 94 -28.22 -6.67 2.72
C VAL A 94 -29.69 -6.81 2.35
N SER A 95 -30.27 -5.78 1.72
CA SER A 95 -31.64 -5.84 1.21
C SER A 95 -31.83 -7.00 0.24
N GLY A 96 -32.88 -7.82 0.40
CA GLY A 96 -33.21 -8.88 -0.56
C GLY A 96 -33.59 -8.40 -1.96
N ALA A 97 -33.73 -7.07 -2.16
CA ALA A 97 -33.96 -6.46 -3.46
C ALA A 97 -32.66 -6.05 -4.20
N ILE A 98 -31.48 -6.12 -3.55
CA ILE A 98 -30.19 -5.96 -4.23
C ILE A 98 -29.74 -7.31 -4.82
N PRO A 99 -28.94 -7.34 -5.91
CA PRO A 99 -28.44 -8.61 -6.43
C PRO A 99 -27.71 -9.47 -5.38
N ASP A 100 -28.04 -10.77 -5.34
CA ASP A 100 -27.45 -11.77 -4.42
C ASP A 100 -25.92 -11.80 -4.43
N SER A 101 -25.29 -11.33 -5.51
CA SER A 101 -23.83 -11.21 -5.60
C SER A 101 -23.23 -10.34 -4.51
N VAL A 102 -23.98 -9.36 -3.97
CA VAL A 102 -23.52 -8.50 -2.88
C VAL A 102 -23.38 -9.30 -1.59
N GLN A 103 -24.45 -9.95 -1.13
CA GLN A 103 -24.40 -10.80 0.07
C GLN A 103 -23.37 -11.91 -0.07
N ARG A 104 -23.33 -12.55 -1.25
CA ARG A 104 -22.35 -13.60 -1.54
C ARG A 104 -20.92 -13.10 -1.46
N GLY A 105 -20.64 -11.93 -2.03
CA GLY A 105 -19.31 -11.32 -1.98
C GLY A 105 -18.87 -10.99 -0.55
N LEU A 106 -19.77 -10.44 0.28
CA LEU A 106 -19.49 -10.17 1.70
C LEU A 106 -19.18 -11.46 2.46
N ASN A 107 -19.96 -12.52 2.23
CA ASN A 107 -19.75 -13.82 2.87
C ASN A 107 -18.43 -14.48 2.41
N GLU A 108 -18.09 -14.38 1.12
CA GLU A 108 -16.82 -14.86 0.57
C GLU A 108 -15.63 -14.10 1.18
N MET A 109 -15.70 -12.76 1.27
CA MET A 109 -14.67 -11.93 1.93
C MET A 109 -14.51 -12.28 3.41
N HIS A 110 -15.63 -12.49 4.11
CA HIS A 110 -15.62 -12.90 5.50
C HIS A 110 -14.95 -14.26 5.70
N GLN A 111 -15.31 -15.26 4.89
CA GLN A 111 -14.70 -16.59 4.94
C GLN A 111 -13.20 -16.53 4.62
N ALA A 112 -12.80 -15.76 3.60
CA ALA A 112 -11.40 -15.57 3.27
C ALA A 112 -10.60 -14.94 4.42
N LEU A 113 -11.17 -14.01 5.18
CA LEU A 113 -10.55 -13.44 6.39
C LEU A 113 -10.47 -14.43 7.55
N LYS A 114 -11.47 -15.32 7.70
CA LYS A 114 -11.43 -16.41 8.70
C LYS A 114 -10.27 -17.37 8.41
N ASP A 115 -10.08 -17.71 7.14
CA ASP A 115 -9.06 -18.67 6.69
C ASP A 115 -7.68 -18.04 6.48
N ALA A 116 -7.57 -16.72 6.57
CA ALA A 116 -6.34 -15.98 6.28
C ALA A 116 -5.26 -16.20 7.35
N GLU A 117 -4.04 -16.33 6.87
CA GLU A 117 -2.83 -16.47 7.67
C GLU A 117 -2.02 -15.15 7.68
N GLY A 118 -1.16 -15.00 8.68
CA GLY A 118 -0.35 -13.80 8.91
C GLY A 118 -0.50 -13.25 10.32
N ASP A 119 0.57 -12.60 10.78
CA ASP A 119 0.65 -12.06 12.15
C ASP A 119 0.06 -10.65 12.22
N THR A 120 0.22 -9.90 11.13
CA THR A 120 -0.20 -8.49 11.04
C THR A 120 -1.51 -8.34 10.30
N LEU A 121 -2.20 -7.23 10.56
CA LEU A 121 -3.42 -6.83 9.86
C LEU A 121 -3.18 -6.77 8.33
N ALA A 122 -2.02 -6.24 7.91
CA ALA A 122 -1.65 -6.18 6.51
C ALA A 122 -1.54 -7.56 5.85
N GLU A 123 -0.79 -8.48 6.47
CA GLU A 123 -0.57 -9.83 5.93
C GLU A 123 -1.89 -10.61 5.84
N ARG A 124 -2.73 -10.57 6.88
CA ARG A 124 -4.05 -11.23 6.88
C ARG A 124 -4.95 -10.75 5.75
N PHE A 125 -5.03 -9.44 5.53
CA PHE A 125 -5.84 -8.90 4.44
C PHE A 125 -5.26 -9.24 3.06
N HIS A 126 -3.93 -9.29 2.93
CA HIS A 126 -3.31 -9.72 1.69
C HIS A 126 -3.56 -11.21 1.40
N ASP A 127 -3.41 -12.08 2.39
CA ASP A 127 -3.67 -13.52 2.24
C ASP A 127 -5.16 -13.78 1.90
N ALA A 128 -6.09 -13.15 2.62
CA ALA A 128 -7.52 -13.21 2.30
C ALA A 128 -7.81 -12.78 0.85
N GLN A 129 -7.22 -11.67 0.42
CA GLN A 129 -7.39 -11.16 -0.94
C GLN A 129 -6.80 -12.12 -1.99
N GLU A 130 -5.59 -12.65 -1.80
CA GLU A 130 -5.01 -13.60 -2.75
C GLU A 130 -5.83 -14.90 -2.79
N ARG A 131 -6.32 -15.43 -1.66
CA ARG A 131 -7.23 -16.58 -1.64
C ARG A 131 -8.47 -16.37 -2.49
N LEU A 132 -9.09 -15.19 -2.40
CA LEU A 132 -10.24 -14.86 -3.26
C LEU A 132 -9.87 -14.82 -4.74
N LEU A 133 -8.72 -14.23 -5.09
CA LEU A 133 -8.27 -14.21 -6.48
C LEU A 133 -7.99 -15.60 -7.02
N GLN A 134 -7.33 -16.46 -6.22
CA GLN A 134 -7.06 -17.86 -6.60
C GLN A 134 -8.36 -18.66 -6.76
N ALA A 135 -9.36 -18.42 -5.91
CA ALA A 135 -10.65 -19.12 -5.99
C ALA A 135 -11.50 -18.65 -7.17
N ARG A 136 -11.47 -17.35 -7.50
CA ARG A 136 -12.40 -16.73 -8.46
C ARG A 136 -11.83 -16.55 -9.86
N LEU A 137 -10.53 -16.24 -9.95
CA LEU A 137 -9.87 -15.77 -11.18
C LEU A 137 -8.48 -16.41 -11.40
N PRO A 138 -8.27 -17.72 -11.13
CA PRO A 138 -6.92 -18.31 -11.14
C PRO A 138 -6.23 -18.17 -12.50
N GLY A 139 -6.98 -18.25 -13.61
CA GLY A 139 -6.43 -18.09 -14.96
C GLY A 139 -6.05 -16.66 -15.34
N LEU A 140 -6.49 -15.64 -14.59
CA LEU A 140 -6.17 -14.23 -14.87
C LEU A 140 -5.04 -13.69 -13.99
N VAL A 141 -4.88 -14.23 -12.78
CA VAL A 141 -3.86 -13.74 -11.83
C VAL A 141 -2.68 -14.69 -11.66
N GLY A 142 -2.79 -15.92 -12.16
CA GLY A 142 -1.76 -16.94 -11.96
C GLY A 142 -1.48 -17.22 -10.49
N PRO A 143 -0.34 -17.82 -10.13
CA PRO A 143 0.02 -18.05 -8.74
C PRO A 143 0.21 -16.73 -7.96
N PRO A 144 0.08 -16.74 -6.62
CA PRO A 144 0.42 -15.60 -5.78
C PRO A 144 1.87 -15.15 -6.01
N PRO A 145 2.14 -13.83 -6.09
CA PRO A 145 3.47 -13.30 -6.30
C PRO A 145 4.28 -13.35 -5.00
N GLU A 146 5.59 -13.14 -5.09
CA GLU A 146 6.43 -12.97 -3.89
C GLU A 146 5.99 -11.71 -3.12
N LEU A 147 5.60 -11.87 -1.86
CA LEU A 147 5.21 -10.74 -1.01
C LEU A 147 6.44 -9.97 -0.52
N LEU A 148 6.45 -8.67 -0.75
CA LEU A 148 7.45 -7.73 -0.26
C LEU A 148 6.78 -6.73 0.69
N ARG A 149 7.31 -6.58 1.89
CA ARG A 149 6.75 -5.67 2.91
C ARG A 149 7.49 -4.34 2.92
N ALA A 150 6.73 -3.25 2.90
CA ALA A 150 7.32 -1.91 2.99
C ALA A 150 7.88 -1.60 4.38
N THR A 151 7.37 -2.26 5.43
CA THR A 151 7.91 -2.18 6.79
C THR A 151 9.32 -2.77 6.92
N THR A 152 9.70 -3.74 6.08
CA THR A 152 10.99 -4.46 6.19
C THR A 152 12.05 -4.00 5.18
N ILE A 153 11.65 -3.24 4.15
CA ILE A 153 12.54 -2.88 3.02
C ILE A 153 13.79 -2.10 3.44
N LEU A 154 13.72 -1.32 4.52
CA LEU A 154 14.86 -0.55 5.01
C LEU A 154 15.94 -1.40 5.69
N GLY A 155 15.64 -2.65 6.04
CA GLY A 155 16.64 -3.62 6.51
C GLY A 155 17.43 -4.31 5.38
N THR A 156 17.10 -4.04 4.11
CA THR A 156 17.86 -4.57 2.96
C THR A 156 19.12 -3.73 2.70
N GLU A 157 20.07 -4.26 1.91
CA GLU A 157 21.26 -3.50 1.50
C GLU A 157 20.93 -2.16 0.84
N ALA A 158 19.96 -2.15 -0.09
CA ALA A 158 19.50 -0.92 -0.74
C ALA A 158 18.85 0.06 0.25
N GLY A 159 18.08 -0.46 1.21
CA GLY A 159 17.47 0.31 2.28
C GLY A 159 18.51 0.95 3.21
N MET A 160 19.47 0.15 3.69
CA MET A 160 20.56 0.61 4.55
C MET A 160 21.44 1.64 3.84
N SER A 161 21.73 1.45 2.56
CA SER A 161 22.46 2.43 1.75
C SER A 161 21.72 3.77 1.66
N ALA A 162 20.41 3.75 1.39
CA ALA A 162 19.60 4.97 1.37
C ALA A 162 19.56 5.67 2.74
N LEU A 163 19.47 4.90 3.84
CA LEU A 163 19.54 5.46 5.20
C LEU A 163 20.90 6.09 5.50
N SER A 164 22.00 5.51 5.01
CA SER A 164 23.35 6.10 5.14
C SER A 164 23.42 7.47 4.46
N SER A 165 22.97 7.57 3.21
CA SER A 165 22.94 8.85 2.49
C SER A 165 22.10 9.91 3.21
N ILE A 166 20.95 9.52 3.77
CA ILE A 166 20.10 10.42 4.58
C ILE A 166 20.84 10.92 5.83
N LEU A 167 21.61 10.07 6.50
CA LEU A 167 22.35 10.43 7.71
C LEU A 167 23.60 11.26 7.43
N GLU A 168 24.23 11.05 6.28
CA GLU A 168 25.38 11.83 5.82
C GLU A 168 24.97 13.28 5.52
N GLU A 169 23.82 13.47 4.84
CA GLU A 169 23.36 14.79 4.36
C GLU A 169 21.87 15.05 4.68
N PRO A 170 21.47 15.10 5.97
CA PRO A 170 20.05 15.14 6.36
C PRO A 170 19.33 16.43 5.93
N GLU A 171 20.03 17.57 5.95
CA GLU A 171 19.44 18.85 5.56
C GLU A 171 19.26 18.95 4.04
N ALA A 172 20.22 18.44 3.26
CA ALA A 172 20.07 18.32 1.81
C ALA A 172 18.91 17.39 1.45
N CYS A 173 18.83 16.21 2.11
CA CYS A 173 17.72 15.27 1.97
C CYS A 173 16.37 15.95 2.17
N ARG A 174 16.23 16.67 3.28
CA ARG A 174 15.01 17.37 3.69
C ARG A 174 14.63 18.45 2.69
N SER A 175 15.59 19.28 2.30
CA SER A 175 15.39 20.38 1.36
C SER A 175 14.93 19.86 0.00
N MET A 176 15.62 18.86 -0.55
CA MET A 176 15.29 18.24 -1.84
C MET A 176 13.95 17.50 -1.81
N TRP A 177 13.59 16.85 -0.69
CA TRP A 177 12.27 16.25 -0.51
C TRP A 177 11.17 17.31 -0.63
N ASN A 178 11.35 18.44 0.07
CA ASN A 178 10.37 19.52 0.07
C ASN A 178 10.28 20.22 -1.29
N GLU A 179 11.40 20.38 -2.01
CA GLU A 179 11.43 20.90 -3.37
C GLU A 179 10.69 19.97 -4.34
N ALA A 180 11.03 18.69 -4.35
CA ALA A 180 10.37 17.69 -5.19
C ALA A 180 8.86 17.66 -4.92
N GLY A 181 8.45 17.74 -3.65
CA GLY A 181 7.05 17.77 -3.24
C GLY A 181 6.23 18.92 -3.83
N ARG A 182 6.86 20.01 -4.30
CA ARG A 182 6.15 21.12 -4.96
C ARG A 182 5.67 20.79 -6.37
N LEU A 183 6.26 19.77 -7.03
CA LEU A 183 5.82 19.33 -8.36
C LEU A 183 4.37 18.84 -8.34
N VAL A 184 3.96 18.21 -7.24
CA VAL A 184 2.61 17.70 -7.05
C VAL A 184 2.12 18.08 -5.65
N PRO A 185 1.40 19.22 -5.53
CA PRO A 185 0.82 19.64 -4.25
C PRO A 185 -0.02 18.53 -3.62
N GLY A 186 0.25 18.23 -2.35
CA GLY A 186 -0.42 17.16 -1.60
C GLY A 186 0.18 15.76 -1.78
N ALA A 187 1.22 15.58 -2.59
CA ALA A 187 1.87 14.27 -2.76
C ALA A 187 2.57 13.77 -1.49
N ALA A 188 3.15 14.68 -0.71
CA ALA A 188 3.70 14.36 0.60
C ALA A 188 3.68 15.56 1.54
N ARG A 189 3.64 15.26 2.84
CA ARG A 189 3.91 16.23 3.88
C ARG A 189 5.37 16.70 3.80
N THR A 190 5.58 18.00 3.94
CA THR A 190 6.92 18.57 4.05
C THR A 190 7.63 18.09 5.31
N LEU A 191 8.94 17.89 5.20
CA LEU A 191 9.82 17.57 6.31
C LEU A 191 10.23 18.85 7.05
N ARG A 192 10.01 18.85 8.36
CA ARG A 192 10.35 19.97 9.26
C ARG A 192 11.86 20.03 9.51
N HIS A 193 12.37 21.24 9.54
CA HIS A 193 13.72 21.56 10.01
C HIS A 193 13.64 22.02 11.46
N ASP A 194 14.61 21.62 12.28
CA ASP A 194 14.80 22.19 13.61
C ASP A 194 16.13 22.96 13.65
N SER A 195 16.02 24.28 13.82
CA SER A 195 17.19 25.18 13.81
C SER A 195 17.98 25.20 15.10
N HIS A 196 17.42 24.70 16.20
CA HIS A 196 18.05 24.69 17.51
C HIS A 196 18.75 23.35 17.77
N ASP A 197 18.11 22.26 17.36
CA ASP A 197 18.67 20.91 17.44
C ASP A 197 18.53 20.18 16.10
N PRO A 198 19.58 20.18 15.26
CA PRO A 198 19.57 19.49 13.97
C PRO A 198 19.26 17.98 14.08
N SER A 199 19.43 17.35 15.24
CA SER A 199 19.06 15.93 15.44
C SER A 199 17.53 15.71 15.43
N LEU A 200 16.75 16.76 15.67
CA LEU A 200 15.29 16.76 15.61
C LEU A 200 14.74 17.10 14.23
N THR A 201 15.61 17.36 13.24
CA THR A 201 15.19 17.54 11.85
C THR A 201 14.55 16.27 11.32
N GLU A 202 13.40 16.41 10.67
CA GLU A 202 12.66 15.29 10.11
C GLU A 202 13.32 14.75 8.84
N VAL A 203 13.24 13.42 8.70
CA VAL A 203 13.76 12.68 7.55
C VAL A 203 12.61 11.96 6.82
N PRO A 204 12.80 11.39 5.62
CA PRO A 204 11.73 10.79 4.83
C PRO A 204 11.29 9.41 5.35
N CYS A 205 11.20 9.27 6.67
CA CYS A 205 10.84 8.07 7.39
C CYS A 205 9.71 8.37 8.39
N TRP A 206 9.14 7.28 8.88
CA TRP A 206 8.27 7.19 10.04
C TRP A 206 8.94 6.32 11.11
N THR A 207 8.58 6.56 12.36
CA THR A 207 8.85 5.69 13.50
C THR A 207 7.54 5.46 14.25
N LEU A 208 7.57 4.63 15.27
CA LEU A 208 6.45 4.44 16.19
C LEU A 208 6.70 5.19 17.51
N ASP A 209 5.63 5.70 18.11
CA ASP A 209 5.63 6.12 19.52
C ASP A 209 5.42 4.92 20.46
N ASP A 210 5.43 5.15 21.77
CA ASP A 210 5.25 4.11 22.79
C ASP A 210 3.90 3.38 22.72
N SER A 211 2.91 3.98 22.06
CA SER A 211 1.60 3.36 21.81
C SER A 211 1.56 2.57 20.51
N GLY A 212 2.64 2.55 19.72
CA GLY A 212 2.68 1.91 18.40
C GLY A 212 2.07 2.77 17.29
N ARG A 213 1.78 4.05 17.54
CA ARG A 213 1.26 4.96 16.52
C ARG A 213 2.39 5.54 15.70
N ARG A 214 2.11 5.76 14.42
CA ARG A 214 3.04 6.33 13.46
C ARG A 214 3.30 7.80 13.74
N ILE A 215 4.56 8.16 13.93
CA ILE A 215 5.03 9.56 14.06
C ILE A 215 6.17 9.85 13.07
N PRO A 216 6.38 11.12 12.67
CA PRO A 216 7.54 11.52 11.88
C PRO A 216 8.86 11.08 12.52
N ALA A 217 9.73 10.44 11.74
CA ALA A 217 11.09 10.17 12.19
C ALA A 217 11.99 11.40 12.02
N THR A 218 13.02 11.47 12.86
CA THR A 218 14.07 12.51 12.84
C THR A 218 15.44 11.88 12.64
N VAL A 219 16.47 12.71 12.45
CA VAL A 219 17.87 12.26 12.39
C VAL A 219 18.25 11.43 13.63
N ASP A 220 17.84 11.86 14.83
CA ASP A 220 18.04 11.09 16.08
C ASP A 220 17.40 9.70 16.02
N HIS A 221 16.16 9.59 15.53
CA HIS A 221 15.50 8.29 15.36
C HIS A 221 16.28 7.37 14.41
N LEU A 222 16.87 7.90 13.33
CA LEU A 222 17.69 7.10 12.42
C LEU A 222 18.97 6.58 13.10
N ARG A 223 19.63 7.42 13.90
CA ARG A 223 20.80 6.99 14.69
C ARG A 223 20.45 5.91 15.71
N ARG A 224 19.32 6.07 16.40
CA ARG A 224 18.80 5.04 17.32
C ARG A 224 18.43 3.75 16.60
N HIS A 225 17.87 3.84 15.39
CA HIS A 225 17.60 2.67 14.56
C HIS A 225 18.89 1.93 14.17
N GLN A 226 19.95 2.64 13.78
CA GLN A 226 21.26 2.02 13.51
C GLN A 226 21.84 1.31 14.74
N ALA A 227 21.53 1.80 15.95
CA ALA A 227 21.90 1.16 17.21
C ALA A 227 20.92 0.06 17.66
N GLY A 228 19.89 -0.27 16.87
CA GLY A 228 18.88 -1.28 17.20
C GLY A 228 17.88 -0.85 18.28
N ALA A 229 17.78 0.44 18.60
CA ALA A 229 16.97 0.96 19.70
C ALA A 229 15.54 1.37 19.30
N CYS A 230 15.24 1.50 18.00
CA CYS A 230 13.88 1.73 17.50
C CYS A 230 13.70 1.23 16.07
N VAL A 231 12.44 1.13 15.64
CA VAL A 231 12.07 0.80 14.26
C VAL A 231 11.98 2.06 13.40
N ILE A 232 12.29 1.92 12.11
CA ILE A 232 12.14 2.97 11.11
C ILE A 232 11.49 2.36 9.87
N HIS A 233 10.50 3.07 9.33
CA HIS A 233 9.80 2.69 8.12
C HIS A 233 9.83 3.82 7.10
N PRO A 234 9.88 3.51 5.79
CA PRO A 234 10.03 4.53 4.77
C PRO A 234 8.70 5.27 4.51
N ARG A 235 8.78 6.57 4.22
CA ARG A 235 7.67 7.28 3.57
C ARG A 235 7.54 6.85 2.12
N ALA A 236 6.39 7.13 1.51
CA ALA A 236 6.03 6.66 0.16
C ALA A 236 7.14 6.83 -0.89
N PHE A 237 7.77 8.02 -1.01
CA PHE A 237 8.82 8.21 -2.03
C PHE A 237 10.09 7.43 -1.71
N LEU A 238 10.53 7.40 -0.44
CA LEU A 238 11.70 6.60 -0.05
C LEU A 238 11.43 5.12 -0.28
N MET A 239 10.24 4.64 0.11
CA MET A 239 9.81 3.25 -0.09
C MET A 239 9.91 2.88 -1.57
N THR A 240 9.28 3.68 -2.43
CA THR A 240 9.29 3.43 -3.86
C THR A 240 10.70 3.57 -4.47
N SER A 241 11.50 4.53 -4.01
CA SER A 241 12.90 4.68 -4.44
C SER A 241 13.72 3.43 -4.18
N VAL A 242 13.60 2.85 -2.97
CA VAL A 242 14.35 1.66 -2.59
C VAL A 242 13.82 0.43 -3.35
N PHE A 243 12.51 0.26 -3.51
CA PHE A 243 11.99 -0.86 -4.31
C PHE A 243 12.41 -0.75 -5.77
N ARG A 244 12.15 0.38 -6.42
CA ARG A 244 12.47 0.58 -7.85
C ARG A 244 13.97 0.53 -8.14
N SER A 245 14.85 0.87 -7.20
CA SER A 245 16.30 0.73 -7.42
C SER A 245 16.78 -0.73 -7.45
N THR A 246 15.99 -1.67 -6.93
CA THR A 246 16.33 -3.11 -6.91
C THR A 246 15.88 -3.87 -8.16
N SER A 247 15.10 -3.25 -9.05
CA SER A 247 14.62 -3.87 -10.29
C SER A 247 14.97 -3.00 -11.50
N PRO A 248 15.41 -3.58 -12.63
CA PRO A 248 15.57 -2.84 -13.87
C PRO A 248 14.24 -2.70 -14.65
N HIS A 249 13.16 -3.38 -14.22
CA HIS A 249 11.89 -3.43 -14.95
C HIS A 249 10.94 -2.33 -14.51
N PRO A 250 9.97 -1.94 -15.37
CA PRO A 250 8.98 -0.96 -14.98
C PRO A 250 8.15 -1.43 -13.79
N MET A 251 8.00 -0.58 -12.77
CA MET A 251 7.05 -0.86 -11.70
C MET A 251 5.63 -0.52 -12.17
N ILE A 252 4.68 -1.41 -11.87
CA ILE A 252 3.27 -1.25 -12.27
C ILE A 252 2.53 -0.43 -11.21
N HIS A 253 1.96 0.70 -11.65
CA HIS A 253 1.17 1.63 -10.85
C HIS A 253 -0.25 1.79 -11.40
N GLY A 254 -1.13 2.38 -10.59
CA GLY A 254 -2.41 2.92 -11.04
C GLY A 254 -2.28 4.42 -11.33
N MET A 255 -3.38 5.04 -11.79
CA MET A 255 -3.42 6.47 -12.13
C MET A 255 -2.89 7.39 -11.02
N GLY A 256 -3.28 7.13 -9.75
CA GLY A 256 -2.79 7.91 -8.61
C GLY A 256 -1.28 7.81 -8.42
N GLY A 257 -0.73 6.60 -8.53
CA GLY A 257 0.71 6.35 -8.43
C GLY A 257 1.50 7.12 -9.49
N ALA A 258 1.02 7.12 -10.74
CA ALA A 258 1.70 7.79 -11.85
C ALA A 258 2.01 9.28 -11.59
N ARG A 259 1.09 9.98 -10.93
CA ARG A 259 1.27 11.38 -10.56
C ARG A 259 2.31 11.54 -9.46
N TYR A 260 2.25 10.72 -8.42
CA TYR A 260 3.18 10.80 -7.29
C TYR A 260 4.61 10.41 -7.66
N GLU A 261 4.78 9.56 -8.66
CA GLU A 261 6.10 9.10 -9.10
C GLU A 261 6.93 10.20 -9.77
N LEU A 262 6.32 11.29 -10.25
CA LEU A 262 7.06 12.49 -10.66
C LEU A 262 7.87 13.08 -9.50
N VAL A 263 7.32 13.03 -8.28
CA VAL A 263 7.99 13.50 -7.07
C VAL A 263 9.06 12.51 -6.64
N THR A 264 8.75 11.21 -6.66
CA THR A 264 9.71 10.15 -6.39
C THR A 264 10.92 10.28 -7.31
N ASP A 265 10.73 10.28 -8.63
CA ASP A 265 11.80 10.38 -9.64
C ASP A 265 12.65 11.64 -9.45
N ARG A 266 12.02 12.77 -9.12
CA ARG A 266 12.75 14.01 -8.84
C ARG A 266 13.62 13.87 -7.61
N TRP A 267 13.05 13.44 -6.49
CA TRP A 267 13.77 13.33 -5.23
C TRP A 267 14.91 12.30 -5.30
N THR A 268 14.65 11.12 -5.88
CA THR A 268 15.65 10.05 -6.00
C THR A 268 16.83 10.46 -6.86
N ARG A 269 16.60 11.11 -8.00
CA ARG A 269 17.67 11.57 -8.87
C ARG A 269 18.49 12.68 -8.20
N ASP A 270 17.81 13.64 -7.59
CA ASP A 270 18.44 14.81 -6.99
C ASP A 270 19.25 14.45 -5.74
N PHE A 271 18.68 13.65 -4.84
CA PHE A 271 19.28 13.36 -3.53
C PHE A 271 20.10 12.06 -3.51
N LEU A 272 19.55 10.96 -4.04
CA LEU A 272 20.24 9.66 -4.04
C LEU A 272 21.14 9.48 -5.26
N GLY A 273 21.08 10.37 -6.26
CA GLY A 273 21.86 10.25 -7.49
C GLY A 273 21.45 9.05 -8.37
N ILE A 274 20.28 8.46 -8.13
CA ILE A 274 19.82 7.24 -8.81
C ILE A 274 18.77 7.61 -9.86
N GLN A 275 18.96 7.12 -11.08
CA GLN A 275 17.92 7.13 -12.11
C GLN A 275 17.10 5.86 -12.01
N LEU A 276 15.83 5.99 -11.59
CA LEU A 276 14.93 4.85 -11.45
C LEU A 276 14.42 4.34 -12.82
N PRO A 277 14.11 3.04 -12.96
CA PRO A 277 13.44 2.50 -14.14
C PRO A 277 12.07 3.16 -14.33
N PRO A 278 11.52 3.24 -15.56
CA PRO A 278 10.23 3.87 -15.79
C PRO A 278 9.08 3.18 -15.03
N ILE A 279 7.90 3.76 -15.04
CA ILE A 279 6.68 3.12 -14.52
C ILE A 279 5.78 2.69 -15.66
N SER A 280 4.93 1.70 -15.40
CA SER A 280 3.78 1.35 -16.24
C SER A 280 2.49 1.68 -15.50
N VAL A 281 1.47 2.14 -16.21
CA VAL A 281 0.19 2.52 -15.60
C VAL A 281 -0.91 1.61 -16.13
N CYS A 282 -1.67 1.01 -15.21
CA CYS A 282 -2.84 0.21 -15.51
C CYS A 282 -4.03 0.67 -14.66
N THR A 283 -5.20 0.78 -15.29
CA THR A 283 -6.46 1.10 -14.60
C THR A 283 -7.60 0.37 -15.28
N ALA A 284 -8.66 0.12 -14.52
CA ALA A 284 -9.90 -0.43 -15.04
C ALA A 284 -11.07 0.11 -14.21
N ASP A 285 -12.18 0.31 -14.88
CA ASP A 285 -13.47 0.62 -14.28
C ASP A 285 -14.47 -0.47 -14.68
N LEU A 286 -15.31 -0.89 -13.73
CA LEU A 286 -16.37 -1.86 -13.97
C LEU A 286 -17.69 -1.26 -13.51
N ARG A 287 -18.69 -1.30 -14.40
CA ARG A 287 -20.06 -0.96 -14.04
C ARG A 287 -20.68 -2.16 -13.34
N LEU A 288 -21.06 -1.99 -12.08
CA LEU A 288 -21.76 -3.04 -11.33
C LEU A 288 -23.18 -3.22 -11.91
N PRO A 289 -23.70 -4.46 -12.01
CA PRO A 289 -25.04 -4.74 -12.50
C PRO A 289 -26.10 -4.46 -11.41
N LEU A 290 -26.11 -3.22 -10.91
CA LEU A 290 -27.01 -2.74 -9.86
C LEU A 290 -28.14 -1.92 -10.52
N GLU A 291 -29.01 -2.59 -11.27
CA GLU A 291 -30.22 -1.94 -11.76
C GLU A 291 -31.17 -1.75 -10.57
N ALA A 292 -31.30 -0.52 -10.09
CA ALA A 292 -32.34 -0.17 -9.13
C ALA A 292 -33.70 -0.25 -9.83
N ALA A 293 -34.66 -0.95 -9.22
CA ALA A 293 -36.04 -0.92 -9.70
C ALA A 293 -36.54 0.54 -9.70
N GLY A 294 -36.67 1.15 -10.88
CA GLY A 294 -37.17 2.53 -11.04
C GLY A 294 -36.30 3.49 -11.86
N ALA A 295 -35.17 3.06 -12.43
CA ALA A 295 -34.49 3.85 -13.46
C ALA A 295 -35.27 3.74 -14.79
N GLU A 296 -36.25 4.61 -15.00
CA GLU A 296 -36.91 4.77 -16.30
C GLU A 296 -35.86 5.11 -17.38
N THR A 297 -35.98 4.41 -18.51
CA THR A 297 -35.18 4.57 -19.75
C THR A 297 -35.36 5.93 -20.40
#